data_AF-A0A2I2V5B1-F1
#
_entry.id   AF-A0A2I2V5B1-F1
#
_cell.length_a   1.000
_cell.length_b   1.000
_cell.length_c   1.000
_cell.angle_alpha   90.00
_cell.angle_beta   90.00
_cell.angle_gamma   90.00
#
_symmetry.space_group_name_H-M   'P 1'
#
loop_
_entity.id
_entity.type
_entity.pdbx_description
1 polymer ?
#
loop_
_entity_poly.entity_id
_entity_poly.type
_entity_poly.pdbx_seq_one_letter_code
_entity_poly.pdbx_strand_id
1 'polypeptide(L)' 'MASGVTVNDEVIKVFNDMKVRKSSTQEEIKKRKKAVLFCLSDDKRQIMVEEAKQILGS' A
#
# COMPACT_ATOMS: atom_id res chain seq x y z
N MET A 1 -20.46 13.99 -0.56
CA MET A 1 -20.31 12.54 -0.84
C MET A 1 -19.58 11.91 0.33
N ALA A 2 -20.24 11.07 1.12
CA ALA A 2 -19.56 10.19 2.07
C ALA A 2 -19.41 8.84 1.35
N SER A 3 -18.18 8.35 1.19
CA SER A 3 -17.90 7.19 0.33
C SER A 3 -18.39 5.86 0.89
N GLY A 4 -18.96 5.82 2.11
CA GLY A 4 -19.47 4.59 2.75
C GLY A 4 -18.40 3.53 3.03
N VAL A 5 -17.15 3.81 2.69
CA VAL A 5 -16.01 2.90 2.81
C VAL A 5 -14.98 3.50 3.76
N THR A 6 -14.42 2.66 4.62
CA THR A 6 -13.30 3.00 5.50
C THR A 6 -11.99 2.57 4.86
N VAL A 7 -10.89 3.18 5.26
CA VAL A 7 -9.56 2.81 4.82
C VAL A 7 -8.90 2.03 5.94
N ASN A 8 -8.38 0.84 5.63
CA ASN A 8 -7.63 0.05 6.60
C ASN A 8 -6.31 0.76 6.95
N ASP A 9 -5.89 0.74 8.23
CA ASP A 9 -4.64 1.36 8.69
C ASP A 9 -3.40 0.85 7.94
N GLU A 10 -3.42 -0.39 7.45
CA GLU A 10 -2.33 -0.94 6.64
C GLU A 10 -2.14 -0.17 5.32
N VAL A 11 -3.22 0.28 4.70
CA VAL A 11 -3.16 1.10 3.48
C VAL A 11 -2.47 2.43 3.77
N ILE A 12 -2.79 3.04 4.93
CA ILE A 12 -2.18 4.30 5.36
C ILE A 12 -0.69 4.12 5.62
N LYS A 13 -0.31 3.02 6.29
CA LYS A 13 1.09 2.68 6.56
C LYS A 13 1.88 2.50 5.26
N VAL A 14 1.37 1.69 4.34
CA VAL A 14 2.02 1.45 3.03
C VAL A 14 2.15 2.75 2.24
N PHE A 15 1.11 3.60 2.24
CA PHE A 15 1.16 4.88 1.56
C PHE A 15 2.24 5.81 2.14
N ASN A 16 2.37 5.86 3.47
CA ASN A 16 3.42 6.62 4.13
C ASN A 16 4.82 6.06 3.80
N ASP A 17 5.00 4.75 3.82
CA ASP A 17 6.28 4.13 3.45
C ASP A 17 6.64 4.38 1.98
N MET A 18 5.65 4.43 1.08
CA MET A 18 5.88 4.79 -0.33
C MET A 18 6.23 6.27 -0.50
N LYS A 19 5.53 7.17 0.21
CA LYS A 19 5.67 8.63 0.09
C LYS A 19 6.97 9.14 0.73
N VAL A 20 7.40 8.58 1.86
CA VAL A 20 8.60 9.04 2.56
C VAL A 20 9.82 8.58 1.76
N ARG A 21 10.55 9.53 1.16
CA ARG A 21 11.93 9.31 0.68
C ARG A 21 12.84 9.19 1.91
N LYS A 22 12.78 8.08 2.63
CA LYS A 22 13.82 7.76 3.61
C LYS A 22 15.11 7.52 2.83
N SER A 23 16.21 8.04 3.35
CA SER A 23 17.57 7.72 2.91
C SER A 23 17.81 6.24 3.18
N SER A 24 17.26 5.39 2.32
CA SER A 24 17.19 3.94 2.53
C SER A 24 18.52 3.29 2.16
N THR A 25 18.91 2.31 2.96
CA THR A 25 20.04 1.44 2.64
C THR A 25 19.78 0.66 1.34
N GLN A 26 20.83 0.18 0.65
CA GLN A 26 20.65 -0.57 -0.62
C GLN A 26 19.69 -1.77 -0.47
N GLU A 27 19.67 -2.43 0.69
CA GLU A 27 18.75 -3.54 0.96
C GLU A 27 17.29 -3.09 1.07
N GLU A 28 17.02 -1.93 1.68
CA GLU A 28 15.67 -1.35 1.74
C GLU A 28 15.19 -0.86 0.37
N ILE A 29 16.10 -0.34 -0.46
CA ILE A 29 15.79 0.06 -1.84
C ILE A 29 15.37 -1.17 -2.66
N LYS A 30 16.08 -2.30 -2.53
CA LYS A 30 15.73 -3.56 -3.21
C LYS A 30 14.39 -4.14 -2.74
N LYS A 31 14.00 -3.91 -1.49
CA LYS A 31 12.71 -4.35 -0.93
C LYS A 31 11.57 -3.36 -1.20
N ARG A 32 11.86 -2.21 -1.83
CA ARG A 32 10.88 -1.17 -2.10
C ARG A 32 9.92 -1.60 -3.19
N LYS A 33 8.63 -1.60 -2.85
CA LYS A 33 7.54 -1.86 -3.80
C LYS A 33 7.41 -0.66 -4.73
N LYS A 34 7.51 -0.89 -6.04
CA LYS A 34 7.38 0.13 -7.09
C LYS A 34 5.92 0.49 -7.33
N ALA A 35 5.05 -0.50 -7.19
CA ALA A 35 3.61 -0.31 -7.21
C ALA A 35 2.94 -1.23 -6.19
N VAL A 36 1.90 -0.70 -5.55
CA VAL A 36 1.01 -1.42 -4.64
C VAL A 36 -0.40 -1.22 -5.17
N LEU A 37 -1.18 -2.31 -5.23
CA LEU A 37 -2.60 -2.25 -5.56
C LEU A 37 -3.42 -2.33 -4.28
N PHE A 38 -4.58 -1.67 -4.32
CA PHE A 38 -5.57 -1.74 -3.27
C PHE A 38 -6.85 -2.37 -3.83
N CYS A 39 -7.53 -3.15 -3.00
CA CYS A 39 -8.81 -3.77 -3.33
C CYS A 39 -9.85 -3.42 -2.26
N LEU A 40 -11.13 -3.63 -2.59
CA LEU A 40 -12.19 -3.58 -1.60
C LEU A 40 -12.27 -4.94 -0.89
N SER A 41 -12.59 -4.91 0.40
CA SER A 41 -12.99 -6.09 1.16
C SER A 41 -14.22 -6.76 0.52
N ASP A 42 -14.46 -8.03 0.85
CA ASP A 42 -15.59 -8.79 0.29
C ASP A 42 -16.95 -8.13 0.55
N ASP A 43 -17.12 -7.50 1.71
CA ASP A 43 -18.29 -6.73 2.10
C ASP A 43 -18.33 -5.31 1.51
N LYS A 44 -17.28 -4.93 0.77
CA LYS A 44 -17.09 -3.64 0.07
C LYS A 44 -17.12 -2.43 1.00
N ARG A 45 -16.87 -2.62 2.29
CA ARG A 45 -16.86 -1.53 3.29
C ARG A 45 -15.48 -1.00 3.58
N GLN A 46 -14.42 -1.72 3.19
CA GLN A 46 -13.05 -1.33 3.55
C GLN A 46 -12.13 -1.39 2.33
N ILE A 47 -11.21 -0.42 2.23
CA ILE A 47 -10.09 -0.47 1.29
C ILE A 47 -8.93 -1.19 1.98
N MET A 48 -8.42 -2.24 1.34
CA MET A 48 -7.36 -3.10 1.83
C MET A 48 -6.21 -3.19 0.82
N VAL A 49 -5.04 -3.64 1.28
CA VAL A 49 -3.87 -3.87 0.43
C VAL A 49 -4.05 -5.19 -0.32
N GLU A 50 -3.93 -5.16 -1.64
CA GLU A 50 -3.92 -6.37 -2.45
C GLU A 50 -2.52 -6.97 -2.44
N GLU A 51 -2.30 -7.97 -1.59
CA GLU A 51 -0.97 -8.52 -1.39
C GLU A 51 -0.43 -9.27 -2.62
N ALA A 52 -1.32 -9.91 -3.38
CA ALA A 52 -0.94 -10.78 -4.50
C ALA A 52 -0.47 -10.02 -5.75
N LYS A 53 -0.72 -8.71 -5.81
CA LYS A 53 -0.44 -7.88 -7.00
C LYS A 53 0.53 -6.74 -6.73
N GLN A 54 1.51 -6.99 -5.86
CA GLN A 54 2.54 -6.02 -5.54
C GLN A 54 3.74 -6.19 -6.47
N ILE A 55 4.21 -5.09 -7.07
CA ILE A 55 5.37 -5.10 -7.96
C ILE A 55 6.58 -4.60 -7.18
N LEU A 56 7.57 -5.47 -6.98
CA LEU A 56 8.90 -5.05 -6.50
C LEU A 56 9.67 -4.37 -7.62
N GLY A 57 10.27 -3.22 -7.32
CA GLY A 57 11.19 -2.57 -8.24
C GLY A 57 12.55 -3.26 -8.18
N SER A 58 12.94 -3.90 -9.28
CA SER A 58 14.33 -4.29 -9.55
C SER A 58 15.24 -3.08 -9.67
#